data_AF-A0A318V9G7-F1
#
_entry.id   AF-A0A318V9G7-F1
#
_cell.length_a   1.000
_cell.length_b   1.000
_cell.length_c   1.000
_cell.angle_alpha   90.00
_cell.angle_beta   90.00
_cell.angle_gamma   90.00
#
_symmetry.space_group_name_H-M   'P 1'
#
loop_
_entity.id
_entity.type
_entity.pdbx_description
1 polymer ?
#
loop_
_entity_poly.entity_id
_entity_poly.type
_entity_poly.pdbx_seq_one_letter_code
_entity_poly.pdbx_strand_id
1 'polypeptide(L)'
;MIDKSPSGLNEWLHFLKSKQFPVKAVSLSRLKTQIARTEDTLDGMQANIASDPLLAFAILNEANRIIPNKNNEIKNPFHAASMVGMSGIGKIFSVFAPYKFYPKNNPPHIKAFLSEIQTSYEAATIARHWSIEKLTSHEDDIFWITLFRDAARWLLWFYAYPTMMEIKHKISQGEKQSQAELNVLGCRIDELTVHLCTHWNTPNKVIESFSTKFIPNKKELQSLAHLAHHPEELPGFSEDKRLTILINNPLIFSYCATKLTHEADLRGWDSKNLPFFYRVVATVMHRHVGEVIQTAHLASAEAAKLFNNGGRAPLALQLLDPNLYTGNKTSISDTNKASPTATLKKALGKHDIYDSKQKANMALKTIKQAIPTAQHVILFKQSKSTVSPIFQYGYNINILKTIKWDAPSTLFSKLSTKKSATHLFGKKLDRILKDLPHTAAQIIDPNGHLMLASTQTAERETVIFWLETRGEFNEKDFTSLKQIVSLVSHNPI
;
A
#
# COMPACT_ATOMS: atom_id res chain seq x y z
N MET A 1 30.01 -4.52 14.69
CA MET A 1 28.95 -4.20 15.66
C MET A 1 27.64 -4.15 14.90
N ILE A 2 26.63 -4.90 15.33
CA ILE A 2 25.27 -4.74 14.79
C ILE A 2 24.77 -3.43 15.40
N ASP A 3 24.86 -2.32 14.66
CA ASP A 3 24.28 -1.06 15.09
C ASP A 3 22.78 -1.29 15.26
N LYS A 4 22.34 -1.35 16.51
CA LYS A 4 20.93 -1.43 16.86
C LYS A 4 20.27 -0.17 16.30
N SER A 5 19.27 -0.34 15.44
CA SER A 5 18.53 0.80 14.90
C SER A 5 17.92 1.61 16.05
N PRO A 6 17.91 2.96 15.95
CA PRO A 6 17.29 3.80 16.96
C PRO A 6 15.84 3.37 17.23
N SER A 7 15.41 3.52 18.48
CA SER A 7 14.09 3.14 18.96
C SER A 7 13.49 4.25 19.84
N GLY A 8 12.28 4.68 19.50
CA GLY A 8 11.60 5.79 20.16
C GLY A 8 12.06 7.17 19.69
N LEU A 9 11.24 8.17 20.01
CA LEU A 9 11.38 9.54 19.52
C LEU A 9 12.77 10.14 19.79
N ASN A 10 13.27 10.02 21.03
CA ASN A 10 14.52 10.66 21.44
C ASN A 10 15.76 10.09 20.72
N GLU A 11 15.81 8.77 20.53
CA GLU A 11 16.92 8.12 19.82
C GLU A 11 16.90 8.49 18.32
N TRP A 12 15.72 8.50 17.70
CA TRP A 12 15.55 8.95 16.31
C TRP A 12 15.91 10.42 16.12
N LEU A 13 15.53 11.29 17.06
CA LEU A 13 15.93 12.70 17.05
C LEU A 13 17.44 12.84 17.15
N HIS A 14 18.08 12.15 18.11
CA HIS A 14 19.54 12.19 18.25
C HIS A 14 20.23 11.71 16.96
N PHE A 15 19.76 10.60 16.38
CA PHE A 15 20.30 10.06 15.14
C PHE A 15 20.18 11.06 13.98
N LEU A 16 18.97 11.57 13.69
CA LEU A 16 18.73 12.42 12.52
C LEU A 16 19.30 13.83 12.64
N LYS A 17 19.36 14.41 13.85
CA LYS A 17 20.00 15.72 14.08
C LYS A 17 21.48 15.72 13.72
N SER A 18 22.16 14.58 13.85
CA SER A 18 23.57 14.42 13.50
C SER A 18 23.82 14.25 11.99
N LYS A 19 22.76 14.06 11.18
CA LYS A 19 22.90 13.78 9.75
C LYS A 19 22.91 15.06 8.91
N GLN A 20 23.73 15.04 7.88
CA GLN A 20 23.76 16.07 6.85
C GLN A 20 22.59 15.89 5.85
N PHE A 21 22.18 16.96 5.20
CA PHE A 21 21.15 16.91 4.17
C PHE A 21 21.71 16.35 2.84
N PRO A 22 21.15 15.25 2.31
CA PRO A 22 21.61 14.69 1.04
C PRO A 22 21.24 15.58 -0.15
N VAL A 23 22.24 16.05 -0.89
CA VAL A 23 22.06 16.93 -2.06
C VAL A 23 22.80 16.34 -3.27
N LYS A 24 22.26 16.49 -4.48
CA LYS A 24 22.95 16.03 -5.70
C LYS A 24 24.33 16.69 -5.80
N ALA A 25 25.38 15.88 -5.98
CA ALA A 25 26.75 16.37 -6.09
C ALA A 25 26.91 17.43 -7.18
N VAL A 26 26.22 17.26 -8.31
CA VAL A 26 26.23 18.23 -9.43
C VAL A 26 25.60 19.57 -9.03
N SER A 27 24.43 19.54 -8.37
CA SER A 27 23.75 20.77 -7.91
C SER A 27 24.59 21.51 -6.87
N LEU A 28 25.19 20.78 -5.92
CA LEU A 28 26.06 21.36 -4.90
C LEU A 28 27.34 21.96 -5.50
N SER A 29 28.03 21.25 -6.41
CA SER A 29 29.22 21.77 -7.09
C SER A 29 28.90 22.99 -7.95
N ARG A 30 27.78 22.98 -8.66
CA ARG A 30 27.30 24.15 -9.43
C ARG A 30 27.06 25.33 -8.50
N LEU A 31 26.43 25.12 -7.35
CA LEU A 31 26.16 26.19 -6.39
C LEU A 31 27.44 26.77 -5.80
N LYS A 32 28.39 25.92 -5.41
CA LYS A 32 29.72 26.33 -4.94
C LYS A 32 30.45 27.18 -5.97
N THR A 33 30.37 26.78 -7.24
CA THR A 33 30.99 27.52 -8.34
C THR A 33 30.34 28.88 -8.53
N GLN A 34 29.00 28.95 -8.48
CA GLN A 34 28.26 30.21 -8.62
C GLN A 34 28.58 31.20 -7.50
N ILE A 35 28.66 30.73 -6.24
CA ILE A 35 29.02 31.59 -5.10
C ILE A 35 30.46 32.11 -5.18
N ALA A 36 31.37 31.33 -5.77
CA ALA A 36 32.77 31.73 -5.90
C ALA A 36 33.00 32.76 -7.01
N ARG A 37 32.07 32.93 -7.95
CA ARG A 37 32.18 33.87 -9.06
C ARG A 37 31.60 35.22 -8.68
N THR A 38 32.34 36.30 -8.96
CA THR A 38 31.93 37.67 -8.66
C THR A 38 30.86 38.23 -9.60
N GLU A 39 30.65 37.59 -10.76
CA GLU A 39 29.70 38.02 -11.80
C GLU A 39 28.31 37.38 -11.66
N ASP A 40 28.19 36.29 -10.89
CA ASP A 40 26.92 35.61 -10.70
C ASP A 40 26.01 36.42 -9.76
N THR A 41 24.69 36.34 -9.99
CA THR A 41 23.67 36.99 -9.14
C THR A 41 22.83 35.95 -8.41
N LEU A 42 22.21 36.34 -7.30
CA LEU A 42 21.28 35.47 -6.57
C LEU A 42 20.09 35.04 -7.45
N ASP A 43 19.64 35.90 -8.35
CA ASP A 43 18.60 35.58 -9.33
C ASP A 43 19.06 34.48 -10.31
N GLY A 44 20.31 34.55 -10.78
CA GLY A 44 20.92 33.50 -11.61
C GLY A 44 21.08 32.15 -10.90
N MET A 45 21.01 32.13 -9.56
CA MET A 45 21.11 30.91 -8.76
C MET A 45 19.75 30.24 -8.47
N GLN A 46 18.62 30.92 -8.73
CA GLN A 46 17.28 30.40 -8.40
C GLN A 46 17.02 29.03 -9.05
N ALA A 47 17.34 28.85 -10.33
CA ALA A 47 17.17 27.58 -11.02
C ALA A 47 17.98 26.44 -10.37
N ASN A 48 19.14 26.75 -9.80
CA ASN A 48 19.96 25.77 -9.09
C ASN A 48 19.37 25.44 -7.71
N ILE A 49 18.91 26.46 -6.97
CA ILE A 49 18.24 26.30 -5.68
C ILE A 49 16.98 25.46 -5.82
N ALA A 50 16.18 25.71 -6.87
CA ALA A 50 14.96 24.94 -7.16
C ALA A 50 15.24 23.49 -7.60
N SER A 51 16.45 23.20 -8.09
CA SER A 51 16.80 21.88 -8.63
C SER A 51 16.99 20.78 -7.58
N ASP A 52 17.11 21.15 -6.30
CA ASP A 52 17.25 20.22 -5.19
C ASP A 52 16.48 20.73 -3.96
N PRO A 53 15.46 19.99 -3.47
CA PRO A 53 14.59 20.47 -2.41
C PRO A 53 15.31 20.62 -1.07
N LEU A 54 16.36 19.82 -0.79
CA LEU A 54 17.09 19.92 0.48
C LEU A 54 18.05 21.10 0.49
N LEU A 55 18.52 21.54 -0.68
CA LEU A 55 19.22 22.80 -0.83
C LEU A 55 18.29 23.98 -0.49
N ALA A 56 17.12 24.00 -1.12
CA ALA A 56 16.08 24.99 -0.85
C ALA A 56 15.65 25.02 0.62
N PHE A 57 15.46 23.84 1.23
CA PHE A 57 15.10 23.68 2.64
C PHE A 57 16.17 24.26 3.58
N ALA A 58 17.44 23.95 3.35
CA ALA A 58 18.53 24.45 4.19
C ALA A 58 18.70 25.97 4.10
N ILE A 59 18.54 26.55 2.90
CA ILE A 59 18.57 28.01 2.71
C ILE A 59 17.39 28.67 3.45
N LEU A 60 16.19 28.09 3.35
CA LEU A 60 15.00 28.55 4.06
C LEU A 60 15.19 28.55 5.59
N ASN A 61 15.71 27.44 6.11
CA ASN A 61 16.01 27.26 7.52
C ASN A 61 17.07 28.27 8.02
N GLU A 62 18.12 28.51 7.23
CA GLU A 62 19.15 29.49 7.58
C GLU A 62 18.61 30.92 7.58
N ALA A 63 17.78 31.27 6.60
CA ALA A 63 17.11 32.57 6.58
C ALA A 63 16.27 32.78 7.85
N ASN A 64 15.51 31.76 8.25
CA ASN A 64 14.65 31.81 9.43
C ASN A 64 15.45 31.83 10.74
N ARG A 65 16.65 31.22 10.77
CA ARG A 65 17.58 31.30 11.89
C ARG A 65 18.19 32.70 12.06
N ILE A 66 18.55 33.37 10.96
CA ILE A 66 19.19 34.70 10.99
C ILE A 66 18.17 35.80 11.27
N ILE A 67 16.96 35.68 10.73
CA ILE A 67 15.90 36.69 10.86
C ILE A 67 14.66 36.01 11.46
N PRO A 68 14.71 35.60 12.74
CA PRO A 68 13.52 35.09 13.41
C PRO A 68 12.52 36.24 13.56
N ASN A 69 11.27 36.02 13.15
CA ASN A 69 10.13 36.89 13.51
C ASN A 69 10.24 38.37 13.09
N LYS A 70 10.48 38.68 11.82
CA LYS A 70 9.96 39.95 11.26
C LYS A 70 8.57 39.70 10.71
N ASN A 71 7.69 40.70 10.75
CA ASN A 71 6.32 40.68 10.20
C ASN A 71 6.22 40.23 8.73
N ASN A 72 7.35 40.06 8.02
CA ASN A 72 7.45 39.33 6.77
C ASN A 72 7.87 37.88 7.05
N GLU A 73 6.89 36.97 7.06
CA GLU A 73 7.16 35.53 7.03
C GLU A 73 8.00 35.18 5.79
N ILE A 74 9.01 34.32 5.96
CA ILE A 74 9.84 33.86 4.84
C ILE A 74 8.97 32.98 3.95
N LYS A 75 8.60 33.53 2.80
CA LYS A 75 7.62 32.98 1.87
C LYS A 75 8.12 31.75 1.12
N ASN A 76 9.32 31.87 0.54
CA ASN A 76 9.89 30.83 -0.31
C ASN A 76 11.43 30.83 -0.28
N PRO A 77 12.08 29.76 -0.79
CA PRO A 77 13.53 29.62 -0.82
C PRO A 77 14.28 30.69 -1.61
N PHE A 78 13.66 31.34 -2.59
CA PHE A 78 14.29 32.41 -3.37
C PHE A 78 14.37 33.69 -2.55
N HIS A 79 13.27 34.05 -1.88
CA HIS A 79 13.28 35.15 -0.92
C HIS A 79 14.27 34.89 0.21
N ALA A 80 14.33 33.66 0.71
CA ALA A 80 15.30 33.22 1.71
C ALA A 80 16.74 33.38 1.22
N ALA A 81 17.03 32.97 -0.03
CA ALA A 81 18.35 33.14 -0.63
C ALA A 81 18.77 34.62 -0.70
N SER A 82 17.84 35.52 -1.06
CA SER A 82 18.07 36.97 -1.05
C SER A 82 18.33 37.52 0.36
N MET A 83 17.65 37.01 1.38
CA MET A 83 17.84 37.42 2.77
C MET A 83 19.17 36.94 3.36
N VAL A 84 19.58 35.72 3.02
CA VAL A 84 20.82 35.08 3.51
C VAL A 84 22.05 35.61 2.76
N GLY A 85 21.90 35.91 1.48
CA GLY A 85 22.99 36.33 0.58
C GLY A 85 23.98 35.20 0.28
N MET A 86 24.87 35.43 -0.69
CA MET A 86 25.85 34.43 -1.15
C MET A 86 26.80 33.97 -0.02
N SER A 87 27.24 34.89 0.83
CA SER A 87 28.09 34.56 1.98
C SER A 87 27.39 33.63 2.97
N GLY A 88 26.10 33.88 3.26
CA GLY A 88 25.34 33.02 4.16
C GLY A 88 25.06 31.64 3.56
N ILE A 89 24.78 31.56 2.25
CA ILE A 89 24.63 30.28 1.54
C ILE A 89 25.97 29.49 1.57
N GLY A 90 27.11 30.18 1.48
CA GLY A 90 28.42 29.55 1.62
C GLY A 90 28.65 28.88 2.98
N LYS A 91 28.11 29.46 4.07
CA LYS A 91 28.27 28.93 5.44
C LYS A 91 27.54 27.61 5.67
N ILE A 92 26.45 27.37 4.95
CA ILE A 92 25.65 26.15 5.11
C ILE A 92 26.20 24.96 4.30
N PHE A 93 27.29 25.11 3.54
CA PHE A 93 27.84 24.00 2.77
C PHE A 93 28.31 22.80 3.60
N SER A 94 28.66 23.01 4.88
CA SER A 94 29.03 21.95 5.81
C SER A 94 27.86 21.07 6.23
N VAL A 95 26.61 21.51 6.02
CA VAL A 95 25.41 20.74 6.40
C VAL A 95 24.96 19.76 5.31
N PHE A 96 25.60 19.77 4.14
CA PHE A 96 25.21 18.92 3.00
C PHE A 96 26.10 17.69 2.85
N ALA A 97 25.48 16.55 2.56
CA ALA A 97 26.13 15.33 2.12
C ALA A 97 25.91 15.15 0.60
N PRO A 98 26.95 15.24 -0.24
CA PRO A 98 26.78 15.05 -1.67
C PRO A 98 26.49 13.58 -2.00
N TYR A 99 25.47 13.30 -2.82
CA TYR A 99 25.24 11.98 -3.42
C TYR A 99 25.33 12.02 -4.94
N LYS A 100 25.66 10.87 -5.55
CA LYS A 100 25.69 10.71 -7.01
C LYS A 100 24.45 9.95 -7.47
N PHE A 101 23.90 10.37 -8.61
CA PHE A 101 22.77 9.71 -9.26
C PHE A 101 23.23 9.11 -10.60
N TYR A 102 22.93 7.83 -10.81
CA TYR A 102 23.22 7.08 -12.01
C TYR A 102 21.94 6.44 -12.56
N PRO A 103 21.47 6.79 -13.78
CA PRO A 103 20.16 6.37 -14.29
C PRO A 103 19.86 4.87 -14.20
N LYS A 104 20.86 4.00 -14.33
CA LYS A 104 20.68 2.54 -14.35
C LYS A 104 21.13 1.83 -13.06
N ASN A 105 22.01 2.41 -12.26
CA ASN A 105 22.70 1.70 -11.18
C ASN A 105 22.79 2.48 -9.85
N ASN A 106 21.66 3.06 -9.43
CA ASN A 106 21.58 3.67 -8.10
C ASN A 106 21.38 2.63 -6.99
N PRO A 107 22.00 2.83 -5.82
CA PRO A 107 21.65 2.09 -4.61
C PRO A 107 20.15 2.17 -4.28
N PRO A 108 19.53 1.14 -3.69
CA PRO A 108 18.11 1.13 -3.37
C PRO A 108 17.64 2.32 -2.51
N HIS A 109 18.44 2.73 -1.53
CA HIS A 109 18.11 3.88 -0.67
C HIS A 109 18.04 5.19 -1.44
N ILE A 110 18.94 5.43 -2.42
CA ILE A 110 18.91 6.63 -3.28
C ILE A 110 17.65 6.62 -4.16
N LYS A 111 17.29 5.48 -4.75
CA LYS A 111 16.07 5.36 -5.55
C LYS A 111 14.81 5.63 -4.72
N ALA A 112 14.74 5.08 -3.51
CA ALA A 112 13.62 5.27 -2.60
C ALA A 112 13.52 6.71 -2.09
N PHE A 113 14.65 7.32 -1.73
CA PHE A 113 14.73 8.73 -1.37
C PHE A 113 14.24 9.66 -2.50
N LEU A 114 14.71 9.43 -3.74
CA LEU A 114 14.25 10.20 -4.90
C LEU A 114 12.78 9.96 -5.24
N SER A 115 12.28 8.74 -4.98
CA SER A 115 10.84 8.43 -5.09
C SER A 115 10.03 9.25 -4.10
N GLU A 116 10.45 9.32 -2.84
CA GLU A 116 9.76 10.12 -1.81
C GLU A 116 9.77 11.60 -2.18
N ILE A 117 10.90 12.13 -2.65
CA ILE A 117 10.99 13.51 -3.15
C ILE A 117 9.99 13.76 -4.28
N GLN A 118 9.88 12.83 -5.24
CA GLN A 118 8.91 12.94 -6.33
C GLN A 118 7.47 12.99 -5.81
N THR A 119 7.12 12.11 -4.85
CA THR A 119 5.80 12.10 -4.20
C THR A 119 5.53 13.42 -3.47
N SER A 120 6.51 13.99 -2.80
CA SER A 120 6.38 15.29 -2.14
C SER A 120 6.18 16.45 -3.13
N TYR A 121 6.85 16.41 -4.29
CA TYR A 121 6.61 17.39 -5.37
C TYR A 121 5.20 17.29 -5.94
N GLU A 122 4.69 16.07 -6.13
CA GLU A 122 3.31 15.85 -6.55
C GLU A 122 2.31 16.38 -5.51
N ALA A 123 2.55 16.11 -4.22
CA ALA A 123 1.73 16.64 -3.13
C ALA A 123 1.70 18.18 -3.15
N ALA A 124 2.89 18.80 -3.29
CA ALA A 124 3.04 20.24 -3.33
C ALA A 124 2.32 20.88 -4.53
N THR A 125 2.44 20.29 -5.72
CA THR A 125 1.74 20.79 -6.92
C THR A 125 0.23 20.64 -6.78
N ILE A 126 -0.26 19.52 -6.24
CA ILE A 126 -1.70 19.31 -5.97
C ILE A 126 -2.22 20.36 -4.99
N ALA A 127 -1.52 20.57 -3.87
CA ALA A 127 -1.91 21.57 -2.87
C ALA A 127 -1.93 22.98 -3.45
N ARG A 128 -0.92 23.33 -4.28
CA ARG A 128 -0.84 24.62 -4.98
C ARG A 128 -2.04 24.83 -5.89
N HIS A 129 -2.38 23.85 -6.74
CA HIS A 129 -3.53 23.93 -7.64
C HIS A 129 -4.85 24.12 -6.88
N TRP A 130 -5.09 23.31 -5.84
CA TRP A 130 -6.29 23.48 -5.01
C TRP A 130 -6.34 24.86 -4.34
N SER A 131 -5.20 25.40 -3.89
CA SER A 131 -5.14 26.73 -3.29
C SER A 131 -5.43 27.86 -4.28
N ILE A 132 -4.97 27.74 -5.53
CA ILE A 132 -5.24 28.67 -6.63
C ILE A 132 -6.73 28.67 -6.95
N GLU A 133 -7.33 27.49 -7.11
CA GLU A 133 -8.76 27.37 -7.40
C GLU A 133 -9.65 27.87 -6.27
N LYS A 134 -9.19 27.77 -5.02
CA LYS A 134 -9.87 28.35 -3.85
C LYS A 134 -9.72 29.88 -3.78
N LEU A 135 -8.89 30.48 -4.64
CA LEU A 135 -8.50 31.89 -4.62
C LEU A 135 -7.80 32.28 -3.31
N THR A 136 -6.98 31.38 -2.77
CA THR A 136 -6.17 31.69 -1.60
C THR A 136 -5.01 32.58 -2.02
N SER A 137 -4.72 33.65 -1.28
CA SER A 137 -3.45 34.35 -1.42
C SER A 137 -2.31 33.46 -0.92
N HIS A 138 -1.17 33.44 -1.61
CA HIS A 138 0.06 32.71 -1.22
C HIS A 138 0.11 31.23 -1.59
N GLU A 139 -0.33 30.88 -2.79
CA GLU A 139 -0.23 29.55 -3.40
C GLU A 139 1.21 28.98 -3.42
N ASP A 140 2.20 29.85 -3.63
CA ASP A 140 3.62 29.46 -3.63
C ASP A 140 4.10 29.04 -2.24
N ASP A 141 3.59 29.68 -1.19
CA ASP A 141 3.93 29.33 0.19
C ASP A 141 3.35 27.94 0.50
N ILE A 142 2.12 27.67 0.05
CA ILE A 142 1.49 26.35 0.21
C ILE A 142 2.31 25.26 -0.48
N PHE A 143 2.82 25.51 -1.68
CA PHE A 143 3.70 24.56 -2.36
C PHE A 143 4.92 24.18 -1.48
N TRP A 144 5.67 25.16 -0.99
CA TRP A 144 6.86 24.89 -0.18
C TRP A 144 6.53 24.29 1.19
N ILE A 145 5.45 24.76 1.82
CA ILE A 145 4.96 24.19 3.07
C ILE A 145 4.67 22.71 2.87
N THR A 146 3.90 22.34 1.84
CA THR A 146 3.55 20.94 1.53
C THR A 146 4.77 20.10 1.21
N LEU A 147 5.69 20.61 0.40
CA LEU A 147 6.91 19.91 0.03
C LEU A 147 7.74 19.55 1.27
N PHE A 148 7.93 20.49 2.19
CA PHE A 148 8.77 20.30 3.38
C PHE A 148 8.11 19.51 4.52
N ARG A 149 6.83 19.10 4.39
CA ARG A 149 6.21 18.16 5.35
C ARG A 149 6.89 16.80 5.37
N ASP A 150 7.52 16.43 4.26
CA ASP A 150 8.20 15.14 4.12
C ASP A 150 9.71 15.22 4.39
N ALA A 151 10.24 16.36 4.85
CA ALA A 151 11.68 16.56 5.06
C ALA A 151 12.32 15.45 5.92
N ALA A 152 11.67 15.02 7.02
CA ALA A 152 12.17 13.91 7.82
C ALA A 152 12.01 12.55 7.12
N ARG A 153 10.94 12.33 6.33
CA ARG A 153 10.76 11.09 5.54
C ARG A 153 11.88 10.94 4.52
N TRP A 154 12.30 12.03 3.88
CA TRP A 154 13.44 12.02 2.97
C TRP A 154 14.71 11.52 3.68
N LEU A 155 15.01 12.05 4.86
CA LEU A 155 16.18 11.61 5.62
C LEU A 155 16.08 10.16 6.09
N LEU A 156 14.89 9.71 6.48
CA LEU A 156 14.66 8.31 6.85
C LEU A 156 14.87 7.38 5.66
N TRP A 157 14.39 7.72 4.47
CA TRP A 157 14.66 6.91 3.27
C TRP A 157 16.13 6.87 2.87
N PHE A 158 16.85 7.98 3.09
CA PHE A 158 18.27 8.08 2.75
C PHE A 158 19.17 7.35 3.76
N TYR A 159 18.98 7.59 5.07
CA TYR A 159 19.85 7.11 6.13
C TYR A 159 19.35 5.86 6.87
N ALA A 160 18.05 5.55 6.80
CA ALA A 160 17.39 4.46 7.52
C ALA A 160 16.51 3.61 6.59
N TYR A 161 17.01 3.35 5.38
CA TYR A 161 16.29 2.59 4.35
C TYR A 161 15.71 1.24 4.82
N PRO A 162 16.45 0.37 5.54
CA PRO A 162 15.89 -0.89 6.04
C PRO A 162 14.67 -0.70 6.94
N THR A 163 14.73 0.29 7.83
CA THR A 163 13.64 0.65 8.74
C THR A 163 12.41 1.13 7.98
N MET A 164 12.57 2.00 6.98
CA MET A 164 11.46 2.46 6.15
C MET A 164 10.85 1.33 5.31
N MET A 165 11.68 0.39 4.82
CA MET A 165 11.20 -0.80 4.14
C MET A 165 10.39 -1.72 5.06
N GLU A 166 10.76 -1.84 6.34
CA GLU A 166 9.98 -2.59 7.32
C GLU A 166 8.60 -1.96 7.57
N ILE A 167 8.54 -0.62 7.71
CA ILE A 167 7.27 0.11 7.80
C ILE A 167 6.41 -0.16 6.56
N LYS A 168 6.98 -0.02 5.37
CA LYS A 168 6.27 -0.29 4.10
C LYS A 168 5.79 -1.74 4.02
N HIS A 169 6.60 -2.70 4.47
CA HIS A 169 6.23 -4.10 4.53
C HIS A 169 5.03 -4.33 5.46
N LYS A 170 5.06 -3.80 6.69
CA LYS A 170 3.94 -3.90 7.63
C LYS A 170 2.64 -3.30 7.10
N ILE A 171 2.74 -2.14 6.44
CA ILE A 171 1.57 -1.51 5.78
C ILE A 171 1.02 -2.42 4.68
N SER A 172 1.89 -3.05 3.88
CA SER A 172 1.47 -4.01 2.85
C SER A 172 0.79 -5.26 3.41
N GLN A 173 1.09 -5.64 4.66
CA GLN A 173 0.41 -6.71 5.39
C GLN A 173 -0.93 -6.28 6.02
N GLY A 174 -1.35 -5.03 5.81
CA GLY A 174 -2.63 -4.50 6.29
C GLY A 174 -2.55 -3.74 7.61
N GLU A 175 -1.36 -3.54 8.19
CA GLU A 175 -1.21 -2.64 9.33
C GLU A 175 -1.56 -1.19 8.93
N LYS A 176 -2.23 -0.45 9.82
CA LYS A 176 -2.44 0.99 9.63
C LYS A 176 -1.07 1.68 9.69
N GLN A 177 -0.84 2.69 8.84
CA GLN A 177 0.42 3.43 8.80
C GLN A 177 0.86 3.93 10.18
N SER A 178 -0.06 4.48 10.97
CA SER A 178 0.23 4.94 12.33
C SER A 178 0.76 3.85 13.24
N GLN A 179 0.22 2.64 13.12
CA GLN A 179 0.61 1.50 13.92
C GLN A 179 1.95 0.94 13.44
N ALA A 180 2.16 0.86 12.12
CA ALA A 180 3.43 0.43 11.55
C ALA A 180 4.59 1.36 11.95
N GLU A 181 4.37 2.68 11.90
CA GLU A 181 5.34 3.68 12.37
C GLU A 181 5.67 3.46 13.87
N LEU A 182 4.67 3.33 14.73
CA LEU A 182 4.88 3.08 16.17
C LEU A 182 5.59 1.75 16.45
N ASN A 183 5.24 0.69 15.72
CA ASN A 183 5.81 -0.65 15.91
C ASN A 183 7.30 -0.71 15.52
N VAL A 184 7.70 0.05 14.49
CA VAL A 184 9.08 0.00 13.95
C VAL A 184 9.95 1.09 14.54
N LEU A 185 9.45 2.33 14.61
CA LEU A 185 10.22 3.49 15.07
C LEU A 185 10.05 3.76 16.56
N GLY A 186 8.97 3.29 17.19
CA GLY A 186 8.59 3.68 18.55
C GLY A 186 8.00 5.10 18.66
N CYS A 187 7.79 5.79 17.53
CA CYS A 187 7.17 7.11 17.46
C CYS A 187 6.49 7.32 16.10
N ARG A 188 5.73 8.41 15.95
CA ARG A 188 5.16 8.79 14.64
C ARG A 188 6.18 9.58 13.84
N ILE A 189 6.20 9.39 12.50
CA ILE A 189 7.09 10.18 11.65
C ILE A 189 6.66 11.66 11.68
N ASP A 190 5.36 11.94 11.69
CA ASP A 190 4.84 13.32 11.75
C ASP A 190 5.29 14.03 13.05
N GLU A 191 5.38 13.31 14.18
CA GLU A 191 5.91 13.83 15.46
C GLU A 191 7.42 14.10 15.38
N LEU A 192 8.17 13.15 14.83
CA LEU A 192 9.60 13.29 14.56
C LEU A 192 9.90 14.49 13.66
N THR A 193 9.11 14.69 12.60
CA THR A 193 9.23 15.84 11.68
C THR A 193 9.07 17.16 12.42
N VAL A 194 8.05 17.31 13.26
CA VAL A 194 7.82 18.55 14.02
C VAL A 194 9.03 18.90 14.87
N HIS A 195 9.55 17.95 15.65
CA HIS A 195 10.72 18.17 16.50
C HIS A 195 12.01 18.47 15.72
N LEU A 196 12.19 17.85 14.55
CA LEU A 196 13.33 18.14 13.67
C LEU A 196 13.22 19.52 13.01
N CYS A 197 12.05 19.89 12.50
CA CYS A 197 11.79 21.21 11.93
C CYS A 197 12.02 22.32 12.95
N THR A 198 11.60 22.14 14.22
CA THR A 198 11.95 23.08 15.30
C THR A 198 13.45 23.18 15.50
N HIS A 199 14.17 22.05 15.51
CA HIS A 199 15.63 22.05 15.67
C HIS A 199 16.36 22.75 14.53
N TRP A 200 15.90 22.56 13.30
CA TRP A 200 16.49 23.20 12.11
C TRP A 200 16.07 24.65 11.92
N ASN A 201 15.23 25.21 12.80
CA ASN A 201 14.63 26.54 12.64
C ASN A 201 13.82 26.66 11.34
N THR A 202 13.06 25.65 10.98
CA THR A 202 12.15 25.72 9.83
C THR A 202 11.02 26.74 10.08
N PRO A 203 10.54 27.47 9.06
CA PRO A 203 9.43 28.41 9.24
C PRO A 203 8.21 27.78 9.92
N ASN A 204 7.59 28.54 10.83
CA ASN A 204 6.51 28.06 11.69
C ASN A 204 5.35 27.48 10.88
N LYS A 205 5.03 28.02 9.70
CA LYS A 205 3.96 27.49 8.83
C LYS A 205 4.11 26.01 8.49
N VAL A 206 5.34 25.52 8.33
CA VAL A 206 5.60 24.08 8.12
C VAL A 206 5.22 23.29 9.37
N ILE A 207 5.61 23.76 10.56
CA ILE A 207 5.27 23.13 11.84
C ILE A 207 3.75 23.19 12.10
N GLU A 208 3.11 24.32 11.81
CA GLU A 208 1.67 24.53 11.94
C GLU A 208 0.85 23.57 11.07
N SER A 209 1.40 23.12 9.93
CA SER A 209 0.77 22.12 9.04
C SER A 209 0.66 20.70 9.65
N PHE A 210 1.15 20.50 10.87
CA PHE A 210 0.98 19.29 11.68
C PHE A 210 0.08 19.50 12.90
N SER A 211 -0.19 20.75 13.29
CA SER A 211 -0.90 21.08 14.51
C SER A 211 -2.42 21.00 14.32
N THR A 212 -3.11 20.36 15.27
CA THR A 212 -4.58 20.29 15.27
C THR A 212 -5.25 21.64 15.47
N LYS A 213 -4.49 22.68 15.87
CA LYS A 213 -5.00 24.05 15.89
C LYS A 213 -5.41 24.51 14.48
N PHE A 214 -4.61 24.16 13.47
CA PHE A 214 -4.75 24.63 12.10
C PHE A 214 -5.23 23.54 11.14
N ILE A 215 -5.00 22.27 11.48
CA ILE A 215 -5.42 21.12 10.71
C ILE A 215 -6.60 20.43 11.42
N PRO A 216 -7.63 19.97 10.69
CA PRO A 216 -8.74 19.26 11.32
C PRO A 216 -8.30 17.92 11.91
N ASN A 217 -8.81 17.59 13.10
CA ASN A 217 -8.66 16.27 13.69
C ASN A 217 -9.53 15.24 12.96
N LYS A 218 -9.41 13.95 13.32
CA LYS A 218 -10.14 12.87 12.63
C LYS A 218 -11.66 13.06 12.60
N LYS A 219 -12.28 13.54 13.69
CA LYS A 219 -13.73 13.78 13.75
C LYS A 219 -14.11 14.97 12.87
N GLU A 220 -13.33 16.05 12.94
CA GLU A 220 -13.55 17.24 12.10
C GLU A 220 -13.41 16.90 10.60
N LEU A 221 -12.39 16.12 10.20
CA LEU A 221 -12.26 15.63 8.82
C LEU A 221 -13.45 14.77 8.38
N GLN A 222 -14.00 13.93 9.27
CA GLN A 222 -15.19 13.13 8.98
C GLN A 222 -16.42 14.01 8.78
N SER A 223 -16.61 15.02 9.63
CA SER A 223 -17.69 16.00 9.47
C SER A 223 -17.58 16.75 8.14
N LEU A 224 -16.38 17.21 7.77
CA LEU A 224 -16.14 17.86 6.48
C LEU A 224 -16.44 16.91 5.31
N ALA A 225 -15.91 15.68 5.33
CA ALA A 225 -16.16 14.71 4.26
C ALA A 225 -17.64 14.34 4.10
N HIS A 226 -18.44 14.39 5.18
CA HIS A 226 -19.87 14.09 5.14
C HIS A 226 -20.68 15.17 4.41
N LEU A 227 -20.21 16.43 4.42
CA LEU A 227 -20.86 17.52 3.69
C LEU A 227 -20.81 17.32 2.17
N ALA A 228 -19.87 16.51 1.66
CA ALA A 228 -19.74 16.15 0.24
C ALA A 228 -20.06 14.67 -0.02
N HIS A 229 -21.04 14.08 0.68
CA HIS A 229 -21.34 12.65 0.58
C HIS A 229 -21.81 12.23 -0.83
N HIS A 230 -22.57 13.09 -1.51
CA HIS A 230 -23.08 12.87 -2.86
C HIS A 230 -22.14 13.51 -3.90
N PRO A 231 -21.41 12.74 -4.73
CA PRO A 231 -20.38 13.30 -5.63
C PRO A 231 -20.89 14.29 -6.67
N GLU A 232 -22.14 14.12 -7.11
CA GLU A 232 -22.80 14.94 -8.13
C GLU A 232 -23.40 16.24 -7.57
N GLU A 233 -23.46 16.39 -6.25
CA GLU A 233 -24.01 17.57 -5.59
C GLU A 233 -22.90 18.47 -5.07
N LEU A 234 -23.19 19.77 -4.96
CA LEU A 234 -22.28 20.67 -4.28
C LEU A 234 -22.25 20.36 -2.78
N PRO A 235 -21.09 20.48 -2.12
CA PRO A 235 -20.99 20.21 -0.70
C PRO A 235 -21.87 21.15 0.15
N GLY A 236 -22.49 20.61 1.19
CA GLY A 236 -23.22 21.40 2.17
C GLY A 236 -22.32 22.36 2.97
N PHE A 237 -22.94 23.32 3.64
CA PHE A 237 -22.25 24.26 4.52
C PHE A 237 -22.19 23.76 5.96
N SER A 238 -21.14 24.14 6.68
CA SER A 238 -21.01 23.87 8.11
C SER A 238 -21.53 25.06 8.93
N GLU A 239 -22.37 24.80 9.92
CA GLU A 239 -22.78 25.78 10.94
C GLU A 239 -21.77 25.87 12.11
N ASP A 240 -20.85 24.90 12.22
CA ASP A 240 -19.82 24.89 13.25
C ASP A 240 -18.74 25.94 12.94
N LYS A 241 -18.59 26.92 13.85
CA LYS A 241 -17.59 28.00 13.78
C LYS A 241 -16.17 27.47 13.63
N ARG A 242 -15.82 26.38 14.33
CA ARG A 242 -14.48 25.77 14.30
C ARG A 242 -14.20 25.15 12.93
N LEU A 243 -15.17 24.46 12.34
CA LEU A 243 -15.02 23.92 10.98
C LEU A 243 -14.93 25.04 9.94
N THR A 244 -15.68 26.13 10.10
CA THR A 244 -15.58 27.30 9.21
C THR A 244 -14.20 27.95 9.26
N ILE A 245 -13.58 28.06 10.44
CA ILE A 245 -12.20 28.56 10.57
C ILE A 245 -11.22 27.62 9.85
N LEU A 246 -11.39 26.30 10.01
CA LEU A 246 -10.53 25.30 9.38
C LEU A 246 -10.66 25.29 7.85
N ILE A 247 -11.88 25.41 7.33
CA ILE A 247 -12.16 25.48 5.88
C ILE A 247 -11.43 26.67 5.25
N ASN A 248 -11.35 27.80 5.95
CA ASN A 248 -10.68 28.98 5.44
C ASN A 248 -9.16 28.97 5.66
N ASN A 249 -8.60 27.94 6.32
CA ASN A 249 -7.16 27.83 6.52
C ASN A 249 -6.52 27.02 5.38
N PRO A 250 -5.61 27.61 4.57
CA PRO A 250 -5.06 26.94 3.41
C PRO A 250 -4.11 25.77 3.74
N LEU A 251 -3.67 25.63 5.00
CA LEU A 251 -2.88 24.48 5.44
C LEU A 251 -3.65 23.15 5.32
N ILE A 252 -4.98 23.18 5.20
CA ILE A 252 -5.78 21.99 4.95
C ILE A 252 -5.45 21.35 3.59
N PHE A 253 -5.13 22.15 2.56
CA PHE A 253 -4.69 21.63 1.26
C PHE A 253 -3.36 20.89 1.39
N SER A 254 -2.42 21.49 2.13
CA SER A 254 -1.14 20.87 2.43
C SER A 254 -1.30 19.55 3.17
N TYR A 255 -2.20 19.50 4.16
CA TYR A 255 -2.53 18.27 4.86
C TYR A 255 -3.08 17.19 3.93
N CYS A 256 -4.16 17.50 3.21
CA CYS A 256 -4.90 16.57 2.36
C CYS A 256 -4.04 16.07 1.20
N ALA A 257 -3.26 16.94 0.54
CA ALA A 257 -2.46 16.56 -0.61
C ALA A 257 -1.33 15.59 -0.24
N THR A 258 -0.64 15.79 0.88
CA THR A 258 0.37 14.83 1.37
C THR A 258 -0.27 13.49 1.72
N LYS A 259 -1.40 13.48 2.43
CA LYS A 259 -2.07 12.20 2.78
C LYS A 259 -2.59 11.47 1.55
N LEU A 260 -3.13 12.21 0.59
CA LEU A 260 -3.61 11.69 -0.68
C LEU A 260 -2.49 11.05 -1.52
N THR A 261 -1.38 11.76 -1.71
CA THR A 261 -0.25 11.26 -2.52
C THR A 261 0.47 10.10 -1.87
N HIS A 262 0.65 10.10 -0.54
CA HIS A 262 1.22 8.96 0.18
C HIS A 262 0.32 7.72 0.07
N GLU A 263 -1.00 7.90 0.16
CA GLU A 263 -1.96 6.81 -0.03
C GLU A 263 -1.93 6.29 -1.47
N ALA A 264 -1.84 7.18 -2.47
CA ALA A 264 -1.72 6.81 -3.87
C ALA A 264 -0.38 6.10 -4.18
N ASP A 265 0.75 6.51 -3.60
CA ASP A 265 2.05 5.82 -3.79
C ASP A 265 2.04 4.39 -3.24
N LEU A 266 1.34 4.20 -2.11
CA LEU A 266 1.25 2.93 -1.41
C LEU A 266 0.22 1.97 -2.03
N ARG A 267 -0.95 2.47 -2.43
CA ARG A 267 -2.11 1.66 -2.82
C ARG A 267 -2.65 1.92 -4.22
N GLY A 268 -2.13 2.91 -4.94
CA GLY A 268 -2.63 3.32 -6.25
C GLY A 268 -3.79 4.32 -6.17
N TRP A 269 -4.12 4.91 -7.32
CA TRP A 269 -5.23 5.86 -7.48
C TRP A 269 -6.62 5.25 -7.29
N ASP A 270 -6.72 3.92 -7.26
CA ASP A 270 -7.94 3.14 -6.99
C ASP A 270 -8.16 2.87 -5.49
N SER A 271 -7.30 3.40 -4.61
CA SER A 271 -7.44 3.20 -3.18
C SER A 271 -8.77 3.73 -2.62
N LYS A 272 -9.42 2.87 -1.81
CA LYS A 272 -10.69 3.15 -1.13
C LYS A 272 -10.62 4.34 -0.15
N ASN A 273 -9.42 4.79 0.23
CA ASN A 273 -9.26 5.91 1.15
C ASN A 273 -9.15 7.26 0.44
N LEU A 274 -8.81 7.30 -0.85
CA LEU A 274 -8.68 8.57 -1.59
C LEU A 274 -9.99 9.37 -1.67
N PRO A 275 -11.18 8.75 -1.90
CA PRO A 275 -12.45 9.48 -1.87
C PRO A 275 -12.72 10.24 -0.58
N PHE A 276 -12.15 9.81 0.55
CA PHE A 276 -12.26 10.55 1.80
C PHE A 276 -11.60 11.93 1.71
N PHE A 277 -10.34 11.99 1.24
CA PHE A 277 -9.61 13.26 1.13
C PHE A 277 -10.19 14.15 0.03
N TYR A 278 -10.63 13.58 -1.10
CA TYR A 278 -11.29 14.34 -2.16
C TYR A 278 -12.57 15.03 -1.66
N ARG A 279 -13.38 14.35 -0.85
CA ARG A 279 -14.59 14.96 -0.26
C ARG A 279 -14.27 16.08 0.72
N VAL A 280 -13.25 15.91 1.57
CA VAL A 280 -12.81 16.99 2.48
C VAL A 280 -12.41 18.23 1.67
N VAL A 281 -11.60 18.05 0.62
CA VAL A 281 -11.14 19.16 -0.21
C VAL A 281 -12.28 19.77 -1.03
N ALA A 282 -13.21 18.96 -1.53
CA ALA A 282 -14.42 19.43 -2.20
C ALA A 282 -15.23 20.35 -1.30
N THR A 283 -15.45 19.97 -0.03
CA THR A 283 -16.11 20.82 0.96
C THR A 283 -15.36 22.13 1.20
N VAL A 284 -14.04 22.08 1.30
CA VAL A 284 -13.21 23.28 1.50
C VAL A 284 -13.32 24.24 0.32
N MET A 285 -13.30 23.70 -0.90
CA MET A 285 -13.37 24.47 -2.15
C MET A 285 -14.79 24.85 -2.54
N HIS A 286 -15.79 24.21 -1.93
CA HIS A 286 -17.20 24.25 -2.33
C HIS A 286 -17.35 23.94 -3.83
N ARG A 287 -16.79 22.79 -4.25
CA ARG A 287 -16.76 22.29 -5.63
C ARG A 287 -17.21 20.84 -5.69
N HIS A 288 -17.55 20.37 -6.90
CA HIS A 288 -17.89 18.96 -7.10
C HIS A 288 -16.66 18.08 -6.87
N VAL A 289 -16.87 16.87 -6.34
CA VAL A 289 -15.78 15.94 -6.04
C VAL A 289 -14.99 15.58 -7.31
N GLY A 290 -15.68 15.47 -8.45
CA GLY A 290 -15.06 15.20 -9.75
C GLY A 290 -14.05 16.26 -10.19
N GLU A 291 -14.34 17.54 -9.95
CA GLU A 291 -13.44 18.66 -10.27
C GLU A 291 -12.17 18.58 -9.42
N VAL A 292 -12.31 18.31 -8.12
CA VAL A 292 -11.17 18.17 -7.21
C VAL A 292 -10.25 17.01 -7.62
N ILE A 293 -10.84 15.88 -8.06
CA ILE A 293 -10.10 14.72 -8.58
C ILE A 293 -9.36 15.11 -9.86
N GLN A 294 -10.04 15.77 -10.80
CA GLN A 294 -9.45 16.22 -12.06
C GLN A 294 -8.24 17.13 -11.81
N THR A 295 -8.39 18.12 -10.93
CA THR A 295 -7.30 19.04 -10.56
C THR A 295 -6.12 18.29 -9.94
N ALA A 296 -6.37 17.32 -9.05
CA ALA A 296 -5.31 16.52 -8.45
C ALA A 296 -4.53 15.70 -9.48
N HIS A 297 -5.23 15.07 -10.42
CA HIS A 297 -4.62 14.29 -11.49
C HIS A 297 -3.82 15.17 -12.47
N LEU A 298 -4.36 16.33 -12.85
CA LEU A 298 -3.68 17.31 -13.70
C LEU A 298 -2.40 17.81 -13.03
N ALA A 299 -2.49 18.22 -11.76
CA ALA A 299 -1.36 18.68 -10.97
C ALA A 299 -0.28 17.59 -10.80
N SER A 300 -0.68 16.33 -10.64
CA SER A 300 0.26 15.20 -10.62
C SER A 300 1.01 15.07 -11.96
N ALA A 301 0.31 15.19 -13.09
CA ALA A 301 0.94 15.16 -14.42
C ALA A 301 1.89 16.34 -14.65
N GLU A 302 1.53 17.54 -14.18
CA GLU A 302 2.41 18.70 -14.22
C GLU A 302 3.68 18.48 -13.37
N ALA A 303 3.52 17.98 -12.14
CA ALA A 303 4.66 17.68 -11.26
C ALA A 303 5.61 16.65 -11.87
N ALA A 304 5.07 15.62 -12.53
CA ALA A 304 5.84 14.62 -13.26
C ALA A 304 6.61 15.21 -14.45
N LYS A 305 6.10 16.27 -15.08
CA LYS A 305 6.79 16.98 -16.16
C LYS A 305 7.89 17.91 -15.64
N LEU A 306 7.61 18.65 -14.56
CA LEU A 306 8.50 19.71 -14.06
C LEU A 306 9.62 19.18 -13.15
N PHE A 307 9.35 18.16 -12.34
CA PHE A 307 10.22 17.79 -11.21
C PHE A 307 10.79 16.37 -11.27
N ASN A 308 10.70 15.68 -12.42
CA ASN A 308 11.16 14.30 -12.53
C ASN A 308 12.65 14.15 -12.19
N ASN A 309 12.91 13.54 -11.04
CA ASN A 309 14.25 13.37 -10.49
C ASN A 309 14.88 12.00 -10.77
N GLY A 310 14.25 11.16 -11.60
CA GLY A 310 14.78 9.85 -12.02
C GLY A 310 14.73 8.76 -10.94
N GLY A 311 13.87 8.92 -9.92
CA GLY A 311 13.58 7.92 -8.89
C GLY A 311 12.65 6.82 -9.41
N ARG A 312 11.54 6.57 -8.68
CA ARG A 312 10.42 5.74 -9.17
C ARG A 312 9.68 6.48 -10.28
N ALA A 313 8.96 5.74 -11.11
CA ALA A 313 7.94 6.30 -12.00
C ALA A 313 7.00 7.24 -11.21
N PRO A 314 6.81 8.50 -11.65
CA PRO A 314 5.88 9.45 -11.04
C PRO A 314 4.46 8.87 -10.91
N LEU A 315 3.67 9.32 -9.93
CA LEU A 315 2.29 8.88 -9.73
C LEU A 315 1.41 9.16 -10.96
N ALA A 316 1.72 10.21 -11.72
CA ALA A 316 1.01 10.54 -12.95
C ALA A 316 1.02 9.40 -13.99
N LEU A 317 2.09 8.61 -14.04
CA LEU A 317 2.15 7.48 -14.98
C LEU A 317 1.16 6.37 -14.60
N GLN A 318 0.81 6.25 -13.32
CA GLN A 318 -0.21 5.31 -12.83
C GLN A 318 -1.63 5.71 -13.24
N LEU A 319 -1.85 6.96 -13.69
CA LEU A 319 -3.14 7.41 -14.24
C LEU A 319 -3.39 6.83 -15.64
N LEU A 320 -2.32 6.51 -16.39
CA LEU A 320 -2.44 5.85 -17.69
C LEU A 320 -2.73 4.36 -17.52
N ASP A 321 -1.97 3.72 -16.63
CA ASP A 321 -2.17 2.33 -16.24
C ASP A 321 -1.61 2.12 -14.82
N PRO A 322 -2.42 1.62 -13.86
CA PRO A 322 -1.99 1.46 -12.47
C PRO A 322 -0.79 0.52 -12.28
N ASN A 323 -0.57 -0.41 -13.22
CA ASN A 323 0.39 -1.51 -13.10
C ASN A 323 1.58 -1.39 -14.06
N LEU A 324 1.44 -0.71 -15.19
CA LEU A 324 2.46 -0.69 -16.26
C LEU A 324 3.82 -0.14 -15.80
N TYR A 325 3.81 0.85 -14.90
CA TYR A 325 5.01 1.57 -14.46
C TYR A 325 5.39 1.32 -13.00
N THR A 326 4.55 0.60 -12.26
CA THR A 326 4.97 0.07 -10.97
C THR A 326 5.81 -1.14 -11.34
N GLY A 327 7.13 -1.08 -11.13
CA GLY A 327 8.10 -2.11 -11.56
C GLY A 327 7.87 -3.55 -11.05
N ASN A 328 6.69 -3.84 -10.52
CA ASN A 328 6.02 -5.10 -10.71
C ASN A 328 5.97 -5.39 -12.23
N LYS A 329 6.89 -6.21 -12.77
CA LYS A 329 6.56 -7.64 -12.89
C LYS A 329 5.21 -7.85 -12.23
N THR A 330 4.17 -7.92 -13.05
CA THR A 330 2.98 -8.70 -12.72
C THR A 330 3.37 -9.66 -11.62
N SER A 331 2.67 -9.60 -10.51
CA SER A 331 2.51 -10.77 -9.68
C SER A 331 1.85 -11.88 -10.52
N ILE A 332 2.54 -12.35 -11.57
CA ILE A 332 2.97 -13.73 -11.64
C ILE A 332 3.65 -14.00 -10.30
N SER A 333 2.83 -14.26 -9.29
CA SER A 333 3.24 -14.90 -8.05
C SER A 333 3.57 -16.38 -8.30
N ASP A 334 4.19 -16.68 -9.43
CA ASP A 334 4.78 -17.97 -9.77
C ASP A 334 6.27 -17.73 -9.98
N THR A 335 7.01 -17.72 -8.88
CA THR A 335 8.29 -18.43 -8.73
C THR A 335 8.82 -18.12 -7.33
N ASN A 336 8.94 -19.18 -6.53
CA ASN A 336 9.40 -19.24 -5.13
C ASN A 336 8.35 -19.06 -4.01
N LYS A 337 7.05 -19.21 -4.30
CA LYS A 337 6.19 -19.94 -3.36
C LYS A 337 6.35 -21.42 -3.69
N ALA A 338 6.76 -22.22 -2.70
CA ALA A 338 6.69 -23.68 -2.82
C ALA A 338 5.29 -24.04 -3.37
N SER A 339 5.21 -24.96 -4.34
CA SER A 339 3.93 -25.35 -4.94
C SER A 339 2.87 -25.57 -3.85
N PRO A 340 1.58 -25.30 -4.10
CA PRO A 340 0.54 -25.50 -3.08
C PRO A 340 0.62 -26.88 -2.41
N THR A 341 1.02 -27.91 -3.18
CA THR A 341 1.31 -29.26 -2.69
C THR A 341 2.60 -29.38 -1.87
N ALA A 342 3.68 -28.67 -2.21
CA ALA A 342 4.89 -28.60 -1.39
C ALA A 342 4.68 -27.84 -0.06
N THR A 343 3.85 -26.80 -0.06
CA THR A 343 3.44 -26.09 1.16
C THR A 343 2.60 -27.01 2.06
N LEU A 344 1.66 -27.76 1.48
CA LEU A 344 0.88 -28.78 2.19
C LEU A 344 1.80 -29.87 2.77
N LYS A 345 2.76 -30.39 1.99
CA LYS A 345 3.73 -31.38 2.43
C LYS A 345 4.58 -30.89 3.61
N LYS A 346 5.05 -29.64 3.56
CA LYS A 346 5.81 -29.01 4.66
C LYS A 346 4.95 -28.87 5.93
N ALA A 347 3.70 -28.48 5.78
CA ALA A 347 2.78 -28.32 6.91
C ALA A 347 2.38 -29.66 7.54
N LEU A 348 2.29 -30.73 6.74
CA LEU A 348 1.96 -32.09 7.19
C LEU A 348 3.16 -32.92 7.63
N GLY A 349 4.39 -32.40 7.53
CA GLY A 349 5.65 -33.12 7.85
C GLY A 349 5.79 -33.65 9.28
N LYS A 350 4.78 -33.44 10.14
CA LYS A 350 4.59 -34.11 11.43
C LYS A 350 3.19 -34.74 11.44
N HIS A 351 3.02 -35.86 10.71
CA HIS A 351 1.72 -36.48 10.39
C HIS A 351 0.88 -36.90 11.62
N ASP A 352 1.52 -37.03 12.80
CA ASP A 352 0.92 -37.51 14.05
C ASP A 352 0.22 -36.43 14.89
N ILE A 353 0.32 -35.15 14.51
CA ILE A 353 -0.24 -34.04 15.30
C ILE A 353 -1.67 -33.67 14.86
N TYR A 354 -2.05 -33.99 13.61
CA TYR A 354 -3.28 -33.45 13.00
C TYR A 354 -4.41 -34.48 12.92
N ASP A 355 -5.60 -34.08 13.36
CA ASP A 355 -6.81 -34.89 13.20
C ASP A 355 -7.33 -34.90 11.74
N SER A 356 -8.25 -35.82 11.41
CA SER A 356 -8.81 -35.95 10.05
C SER A 356 -9.50 -34.67 9.55
N LYS A 357 -10.10 -33.87 10.44
CA LYS A 357 -10.81 -32.64 10.08
C LYS A 357 -9.82 -31.51 9.75
N GLN A 358 -8.71 -31.42 10.49
CA GLN A 358 -7.62 -30.49 10.22
C GLN A 358 -6.93 -30.84 8.90
N LYS A 359 -6.62 -32.12 8.66
CA LYS A 359 -6.08 -32.60 7.38
C LYS A 359 -7.01 -32.26 6.21
N ALA A 360 -8.32 -32.48 6.36
CA ALA A 360 -9.31 -32.12 5.35
C ALA A 360 -9.41 -30.60 5.11
N ASN A 361 -9.34 -29.77 6.16
CA ASN A 361 -9.34 -28.30 6.00
C ASN A 361 -8.11 -27.82 5.24
N MET A 362 -6.93 -28.36 5.55
CA MET A 362 -5.69 -28.05 4.86
C MET A 362 -5.77 -28.47 3.38
N ALA A 363 -6.31 -29.66 3.11
CA ALA A 363 -6.54 -30.11 1.74
C ALA A 363 -7.51 -29.20 0.98
N LEU A 364 -8.62 -28.76 1.60
CA LEU A 364 -9.56 -27.84 0.95
C LEU A 364 -8.89 -26.51 0.58
N LYS A 365 -8.07 -25.95 1.48
CA LYS A 365 -7.30 -24.73 1.20
C LYS A 365 -6.32 -24.93 0.04
N THR A 366 -5.65 -26.08 0.00
CA THR A 366 -4.73 -26.41 -1.10
C THR A 366 -5.47 -26.64 -2.41
N ILE A 367 -6.64 -27.29 -2.41
CA ILE A 367 -7.48 -27.50 -3.60
C ILE A 367 -7.90 -26.16 -4.21
N LYS A 368 -8.36 -25.21 -3.38
CA LYS A 368 -8.72 -23.86 -3.85
C LYS A 368 -7.57 -23.12 -4.54
N GLN A 369 -6.33 -23.44 -4.17
CA GLN A 369 -5.13 -22.81 -4.73
C GLN A 369 -4.58 -23.59 -5.94
N ALA A 370 -4.62 -24.92 -5.89
CA ALA A 370 -4.02 -25.80 -6.89
C ALA A 370 -4.96 -26.14 -8.05
N ILE A 371 -6.28 -26.08 -7.84
CA ILE A 371 -7.32 -26.47 -8.79
C ILE A 371 -8.39 -25.35 -8.84
N PRO A 372 -8.06 -24.17 -9.41
CA PRO A 372 -9.00 -23.05 -9.50
C PRO A 372 -10.19 -23.34 -10.43
N THR A 373 -10.09 -24.36 -11.29
CA THR A 373 -11.16 -24.84 -12.17
C THR A 373 -12.31 -25.51 -11.41
N ALA A 374 -12.11 -25.93 -10.15
CA ALA A 374 -13.15 -26.51 -9.30
C ALA A 374 -14.09 -25.42 -8.78
N GLN A 375 -15.25 -25.29 -9.41
CA GLN A 375 -16.28 -24.31 -9.02
C GLN A 375 -16.92 -24.70 -7.70
N HIS A 376 -17.15 -26.00 -7.48
CA HIS A 376 -17.79 -26.50 -6.28
C HIS A 376 -17.00 -27.67 -5.68
N VAL A 377 -16.87 -27.69 -4.35
CA VAL A 377 -16.13 -28.73 -3.62
C VAL A 377 -16.89 -29.16 -2.37
N ILE A 378 -16.97 -30.46 -2.11
CA ILE A 378 -17.43 -31.01 -0.83
C ILE A 378 -16.37 -32.01 -0.34
N LEU A 379 -16.02 -31.92 0.94
CA LEU A 379 -15.26 -32.94 1.64
C LEU A 379 -16.20 -33.69 2.57
N PHE A 380 -16.27 -34.99 2.42
CA PHE A 380 -17.02 -35.86 3.32
C PHE A 380 -16.09 -36.59 4.27
N LYS A 381 -16.53 -36.75 5.52
CA LYS A 381 -15.94 -37.67 6.48
C LYS A 381 -16.82 -38.89 6.55
N GLN A 382 -16.20 -40.06 6.45
CA GLN A 382 -16.84 -41.34 6.67
C GLN A 382 -16.25 -42.02 7.90
N SER A 383 -17.13 -42.41 8.84
CA SER A 383 -16.79 -43.17 10.04
C SER A 383 -17.88 -44.19 10.33
N LYS A 384 -17.49 -45.44 10.64
CA LYS A 384 -18.43 -46.51 11.03
C LYS A 384 -19.67 -46.59 10.12
N SER A 385 -19.46 -46.55 8.80
CA SER A 385 -20.48 -46.61 7.72
C SER A 385 -21.37 -45.37 7.50
N THR A 386 -21.25 -44.31 8.29
CA THR A 386 -21.97 -43.04 8.06
C THR A 386 -21.12 -42.05 7.28
N VAL A 387 -21.70 -41.38 6.29
CA VAL A 387 -21.05 -40.34 5.47
C VAL A 387 -21.65 -38.98 5.81
N SER A 388 -20.80 -38.00 6.09
CA SER A 388 -21.24 -36.64 6.45
C SER A 388 -20.35 -35.58 5.80
N PRO A 389 -20.91 -34.48 5.27
CA PRO A 389 -20.11 -33.38 4.77
C PRO A 389 -19.43 -32.64 5.94
N ILE A 390 -18.12 -32.44 5.84
CA ILE A 390 -17.31 -31.73 6.86
C ILE A 390 -16.88 -30.33 6.42
N PHE A 391 -16.64 -30.14 5.12
CA PHE A 391 -16.34 -28.84 4.53
C PHE A 391 -16.95 -28.73 3.14
N GLN A 392 -17.28 -27.51 2.72
CA GLN A 392 -17.81 -27.25 1.39
C GLN A 392 -17.33 -25.90 0.85
N TYR A 393 -17.34 -25.75 -0.46
CA TYR A 393 -17.10 -24.52 -1.19
C TYR A 393 -17.98 -24.46 -2.44
N GLY A 394 -18.48 -23.27 -2.76
CA GLY A 394 -19.30 -23.01 -3.95
C GLY A 394 -20.77 -23.39 -3.81
N TYR A 395 -21.14 -24.32 -2.93
CA TYR A 395 -22.51 -24.81 -2.83
C TYR A 395 -23.37 -23.99 -1.83
N ASN A 396 -24.68 -23.93 -2.10
CA ASN A 396 -25.65 -23.37 -1.15
C ASN A 396 -25.86 -24.36 0.02
N ILE A 397 -25.55 -23.90 1.23
CA ILE A 397 -25.60 -24.71 2.46
C ILE A 397 -26.99 -25.28 2.72
N ASN A 398 -28.06 -24.54 2.38
CA ASN A 398 -29.43 -24.99 2.63
C ASN A 398 -29.79 -26.18 1.74
N ILE A 399 -29.31 -26.21 0.50
CA ILE A 399 -29.51 -27.34 -0.42
C ILE A 399 -28.69 -28.57 0.02
N LEU A 400 -27.47 -28.36 0.53
CA LEU A 400 -26.66 -29.48 1.03
C LEU A 400 -27.25 -30.15 2.27
N LYS A 401 -27.95 -29.39 3.12
CA LYS A 401 -28.61 -29.90 4.34
C LYS A 401 -29.87 -30.73 4.08
N THR A 402 -30.53 -30.54 2.92
CA THR A 402 -31.73 -31.32 2.57
C THR A 402 -31.39 -32.70 2.02
N ILE A 403 -30.15 -32.92 1.59
CA ILE A 403 -29.68 -34.19 1.05
C ILE A 403 -29.31 -35.13 2.21
N LYS A 404 -29.87 -36.35 2.20
CA LYS A 404 -29.52 -37.43 3.14
C LYS A 404 -28.24 -38.15 2.69
N TRP A 405 -27.09 -37.61 3.07
CA TRP A 405 -25.76 -38.12 2.71
C TRP A 405 -25.43 -39.49 3.32
N ASP A 406 -26.10 -39.87 4.39
CA ASP A 406 -25.96 -41.13 5.11
C ASP A 406 -26.79 -42.28 4.50
N ALA A 407 -27.56 -42.02 3.42
CA ALA A 407 -28.32 -43.06 2.75
C ALA A 407 -27.39 -44.10 2.05
N PRO A 408 -27.81 -45.38 1.98
CA PRO A 408 -27.02 -46.41 1.32
C PRO A 408 -26.74 -46.06 -0.15
N SER A 409 -25.46 -45.94 -0.51
CA SER A 409 -25.02 -45.70 -1.88
C SER A 409 -23.87 -46.63 -2.22
N THR A 410 -23.99 -47.29 -3.38
CA THR A 410 -22.93 -48.16 -3.93
C THR A 410 -21.67 -47.38 -4.30
N LEU A 411 -21.79 -46.06 -4.54
CA LEU A 411 -20.67 -45.17 -4.79
C LEU A 411 -19.86 -44.92 -3.53
N PHE A 412 -20.51 -44.47 -2.45
CA PHE A 412 -19.82 -44.19 -1.19
C PHE A 412 -19.21 -45.46 -0.57
N SER A 413 -19.84 -46.62 -0.72
CA SER A 413 -19.26 -47.90 -0.27
C SER A 413 -17.99 -48.27 -1.05
N LYS A 414 -17.97 -48.08 -2.38
CA LYS A 414 -16.77 -48.28 -3.22
C LYS A 414 -15.64 -47.31 -2.87
N LEU A 415 -15.96 -46.03 -2.69
CA LEU A 415 -14.97 -45.01 -2.31
C LEU A 415 -14.39 -45.27 -0.91
N SER A 416 -15.15 -45.91 -0.02
CA SER A 416 -14.72 -46.22 1.34
C SER A 416 -13.77 -47.43 1.46
N THR A 417 -13.84 -48.36 0.52
CA THR A 417 -13.14 -49.65 0.61
C THR A 417 -11.78 -49.63 -0.07
N LYS A 418 -11.57 -48.78 -1.08
CA LYS A 418 -10.29 -48.62 -1.79
C LYS A 418 -9.97 -47.16 -2.04
N LYS A 419 -8.68 -46.79 -1.84
CA LYS A 419 -8.13 -45.53 -2.32
C LYS A 419 -8.37 -45.46 -3.82
N SER A 420 -9.20 -44.51 -4.23
CA SER A 420 -9.62 -44.37 -5.61
C SER A 420 -9.64 -42.89 -5.96
N ALA A 421 -9.32 -42.59 -7.22
CA ALA A 421 -9.41 -41.26 -7.78
C ALA A 421 -9.94 -41.42 -9.21
N THR A 422 -11.10 -40.86 -9.49
CA THR A 422 -11.81 -41.02 -10.76
C THR A 422 -12.28 -39.66 -11.25
N HIS A 423 -12.07 -39.41 -12.54
CA HIS A 423 -12.63 -38.27 -13.24
C HIS A 423 -13.78 -38.75 -14.13
N LEU A 424 -14.95 -38.13 -13.97
CA LEU A 424 -16.24 -38.58 -14.49
C LEU A 424 -16.87 -37.45 -15.31
N PHE A 425 -17.24 -37.76 -16.55
CA PHE A 425 -17.92 -36.86 -17.48
C PHE A 425 -18.72 -37.69 -18.50
N GLY A 426 -19.72 -37.06 -19.14
CA GLY A 426 -20.58 -37.70 -20.14
C GLY A 426 -21.25 -39.00 -19.64
N LYS A 427 -21.27 -40.04 -20.47
CA LYS A 427 -21.92 -41.33 -20.17
C LYS A 427 -21.45 -42.00 -18.86
N LYS A 428 -20.24 -41.68 -18.37
CA LYS A 428 -19.74 -42.20 -17.09
C LYS A 428 -20.36 -41.46 -15.90
N LEU A 429 -20.60 -40.16 -16.03
CA LEU A 429 -21.28 -39.34 -15.02
C LEU A 429 -22.75 -39.76 -14.90
N ASP A 430 -23.45 -39.93 -16.04
CA ASP A 430 -24.86 -40.35 -16.09
C ASP A 430 -25.13 -41.67 -15.35
N ARG A 431 -24.18 -42.61 -15.42
CA ARG A 431 -24.28 -43.90 -14.72
C ARG A 431 -24.18 -43.72 -13.20
N ILE A 432 -23.31 -42.84 -12.75
CA ILE A 432 -23.05 -42.60 -11.31
C ILE A 432 -24.13 -41.75 -10.68
N LEU A 433 -24.77 -40.84 -11.44
CA LEU A 433 -25.91 -40.06 -10.95
C LEU A 433 -27.07 -40.94 -10.45
N LYS A 434 -27.23 -42.16 -11.00
CA LYS A 434 -28.25 -43.14 -10.58
C LYS A 434 -27.91 -43.85 -9.27
N ASP A 435 -26.64 -43.87 -8.89
CA ASP A 435 -26.12 -44.54 -7.69
C ASP A 435 -25.98 -43.59 -6.48
N LEU A 436 -26.33 -42.31 -6.65
CA LEU A 436 -26.25 -41.29 -5.61
C LEU A 436 -27.46 -41.34 -4.66
N PRO A 437 -27.30 -40.87 -3.41
CA PRO A 437 -28.42 -40.69 -2.48
C PRO A 437 -29.55 -39.87 -3.11
N HIS A 438 -30.80 -40.19 -2.77
CA HIS A 438 -31.99 -39.45 -3.23
C HIS A 438 -31.78 -37.94 -3.07
N THR A 439 -32.06 -37.18 -4.13
CA THR A 439 -31.86 -35.71 -4.29
C THR A 439 -30.42 -35.21 -4.47
N ALA A 440 -29.38 -36.01 -4.26
CA ALA A 440 -28.00 -35.55 -4.46
C ALA A 440 -27.64 -35.27 -5.93
N ALA A 441 -28.36 -35.84 -6.89
CA ALA A 441 -28.17 -35.54 -8.32
C ALA A 441 -28.47 -34.07 -8.66
N GLN A 442 -29.28 -33.35 -7.87
CA GLN A 442 -29.67 -31.96 -8.14
C GLN A 442 -28.51 -30.95 -8.03
N ILE A 443 -27.41 -31.34 -7.40
CA ILE A 443 -26.23 -30.47 -7.20
C ILE A 443 -25.11 -30.73 -8.22
N ILE A 444 -25.37 -31.59 -9.21
CA ILE A 444 -24.43 -31.93 -10.28
C ILE A 444 -25.03 -31.51 -11.60
N ASP A 445 -24.28 -30.76 -12.40
CA ASP A 445 -24.64 -30.49 -13.79
C ASP A 445 -24.41 -31.77 -14.63
N PRO A 446 -25.42 -32.32 -15.33
CA PRO A 446 -25.26 -33.49 -16.20
C PRO A 446 -24.21 -33.28 -17.31
N ASN A 447 -23.99 -32.04 -17.74
CA ASN A 447 -22.98 -31.69 -18.74
C ASN A 447 -21.63 -31.28 -18.13
N GLY A 448 -21.51 -31.30 -16.79
CA GLY A 448 -20.31 -30.92 -16.06
C GLY A 448 -19.30 -32.06 -15.91
N HIS A 449 -18.20 -31.75 -15.23
CA HIS A 449 -17.14 -32.69 -14.86
C HIS A 449 -17.15 -32.91 -13.35
N LEU A 450 -17.01 -34.17 -12.92
CA LEU A 450 -16.94 -34.56 -11.51
C LEU A 450 -15.65 -35.35 -11.23
N MET A 451 -14.87 -34.92 -10.25
CA MET A 451 -13.75 -35.70 -9.72
C MET A 451 -14.07 -36.20 -8.33
N LEU A 452 -13.94 -37.51 -8.16
CA LEU A 452 -14.09 -38.17 -6.87
C LEU A 452 -12.77 -38.78 -6.48
N ALA A 453 -12.35 -38.55 -5.23
CA ALA A 453 -11.21 -39.25 -4.67
C ALA A 453 -11.44 -39.60 -3.21
N SER A 454 -10.78 -40.64 -2.70
CA SER A 454 -10.88 -41.04 -1.30
C SER A 454 -9.53 -41.44 -0.73
N THR A 455 -9.33 -41.19 0.57
CA THR A 455 -8.15 -41.67 1.31
C THR A 455 -8.46 -41.84 2.79
N GLN A 456 -7.81 -42.81 3.42
CA GLN A 456 -7.83 -42.97 4.86
C GLN A 456 -6.94 -41.90 5.49
N THR A 457 -7.46 -41.16 6.46
CA THR A 457 -6.72 -40.10 7.19
C THR A 457 -6.35 -40.53 8.62
N ALA A 458 -7.00 -41.58 9.13
CA ALA A 458 -6.73 -42.29 10.38
C ALA A 458 -7.23 -43.75 10.27
N GLU A 459 -6.88 -44.63 11.22
CA GLU A 459 -7.20 -46.09 11.20
C GLU A 459 -8.67 -46.45 10.89
N ARG A 460 -9.62 -45.58 11.24
CA ARG A 460 -11.07 -45.83 11.06
C ARG A 460 -11.82 -44.67 10.40
N GLU A 461 -11.09 -43.73 9.78
CA GLU A 461 -11.68 -42.54 9.17
C GLU A 461 -11.19 -42.35 7.73
N THR A 462 -12.15 -42.21 6.82
CA THR A 462 -11.90 -41.92 5.40
C THR A 462 -12.44 -40.54 5.05
N VAL A 463 -11.65 -39.77 4.30
CA VAL A 463 -12.08 -38.51 3.71
C VAL A 463 -12.33 -38.72 2.22
N ILE A 464 -13.50 -38.27 1.75
CA ILE A 464 -13.91 -38.32 0.35
C ILE A 464 -13.94 -36.91 -0.20
N PHE A 465 -13.27 -36.72 -1.33
CA PHE A 465 -13.12 -35.48 -2.07
C PHE A 465 -14.08 -35.48 -3.23
N TRP A 466 -14.92 -34.46 -3.29
CA TRP A 466 -15.89 -34.24 -4.35
C TRP A 466 -15.64 -32.88 -4.96
N LEU A 467 -15.19 -32.83 -6.22
CA LEU A 467 -14.91 -31.59 -6.94
C LEU A 467 -15.75 -31.57 -8.22
N GLU A 468 -16.54 -30.53 -8.40
CA GLU A 468 -17.42 -30.35 -9.55
C GLU A 468 -17.10 -29.02 -10.27
N THR A 469 -17.28 -29.04 -11.58
CA THR A 469 -17.21 -27.85 -12.42
C THR A 469 -18.13 -27.99 -13.63
N ARG A 470 -18.74 -26.89 -14.05
CA ARG A 470 -19.48 -26.82 -15.32
C ARG A 470 -18.56 -26.68 -16.54
N GLY A 471 -17.29 -26.35 -16.31
CA GLY A 471 -16.25 -26.38 -17.34
C GLY A 471 -15.63 -27.78 -17.47
N GLU A 472 -14.36 -27.82 -17.85
CA GLU A 472 -13.58 -29.05 -17.97
C GLU A 472 -12.43 -29.07 -16.94
N PHE A 473 -12.23 -30.23 -16.29
CA PHE A 473 -10.99 -30.53 -15.58
C PHE A 473 -9.94 -31.09 -16.53
N ASN A 474 -8.72 -30.57 -16.46
CA ASN A 474 -7.59 -31.06 -17.25
C ASN A 474 -6.76 -32.12 -16.50
N GLU A 475 -5.79 -32.74 -17.17
CA GLU A 475 -4.93 -33.78 -16.56
C GLU A 475 -4.09 -33.27 -15.38
N LYS A 476 -3.72 -31.98 -15.39
CA LYS A 476 -2.96 -31.34 -14.31
C LYS A 476 -3.81 -31.18 -13.05
N ASP A 477 -5.10 -30.88 -13.20
CA ASP A 477 -6.07 -30.80 -12.10
C ASP A 477 -6.23 -32.18 -11.44
N PHE A 478 -6.36 -33.23 -12.25
CA PHE A 478 -6.43 -34.61 -11.77
C PHE A 478 -5.17 -35.09 -11.06
N THR A 479 -4.01 -34.73 -11.60
CA THR A 479 -2.72 -35.04 -10.97
C THR A 479 -2.56 -34.29 -9.65
N SER A 480 -2.96 -33.02 -9.61
CA SER A 480 -2.93 -32.18 -8.40
C SER A 480 -3.84 -32.74 -7.30
N LEU A 481 -5.06 -33.18 -7.65
CA LEU A 481 -5.97 -33.82 -6.69
C LEU A 481 -5.35 -35.09 -6.11
N LYS A 482 -4.79 -35.98 -6.96
CA LYS A 482 -4.11 -37.20 -6.49
C LYS A 482 -2.97 -36.90 -5.52
N GLN A 483 -2.16 -35.89 -5.80
CA GLN A 483 -1.06 -35.47 -4.92
C GLN A 483 -1.59 -34.99 -3.56
N ILE A 484 -2.60 -34.11 -3.56
CA ILE A 484 -3.21 -33.58 -2.32
C ILE A 484 -3.78 -34.73 -1.48
N VAL A 485 -4.53 -35.64 -2.11
CA VAL A 485 -5.13 -36.82 -1.47
C VAL A 485 -4.06 -37.74 -0.90
N SER A 486 -2.93 -37.93 -1.60
CA SER A 486 -1.83 -38.75 -1.09
C SER A 486 -1.15 -38.11 0.13
N LEU A 487 -0.97 -36.79 0.14
CA LEU A 487 -0.32 -36.07 1.23
C LEU A 487 -1.10 -36.11 2.54
N VAL A 488 -2.43 -36.13 2.49
CA VAL A 488 -3.28 -36.23 3.69
C VAL A 488 -3.58 -37.66 4.13
N SER A 489 -3.12 -38.65 3.36
CA SER A 489 -3.24 -40.07 3.71
C SER A 489 -2.56 -40.37 5.05
N HIS A 490 -3.12 -41.32 5.80
CA HIS A 490 -2.51 -41.88 7.01
C HIS A 490 -1.16 -42.55 6.70
N ASN A 491 -1.08 -43.23 5.55
CA ASN A 491 0.16 -43.75 4.96
C ASN A 491 0.43 -43.03 3.62
N PRO A 492 1.20 -41.94 3.60
CA PRO A 492 1.62 -41.30 2.36
C PRO A 492 2.67 -42.19 1.67
N ILE A 493 2.48 -42.46 0.37
CA ILE A 493 3.50 -43.08 -0.50
C ILE A 493 4.38 -41.98 -1.07
#